data_AF-A0A242CDM6-F1
#
_entry.id   AF-A0A242CDM6-F1
#
_cell.length_a   1.000
_cell.length_b   1.000
_cell.length_c   1.000
_cell.angle_alpha   90.00
_cell.angle_beta   90.00
_cell.angle_gamma   90.00
#
_symmetry.space_group_name_H-M   'P 1'
#
loop_
_entity.id
_entity.type
_entity.pdbx_description
1 polymer ?
#
loop_
_entity_poly.entity_id
_entity_poly.type
_entity_poly.pdbx_seq_one_letter_code
_entity_poly.pdbx_strand_id
1 'polypeptide(L)' 'MVKIKEENGQFVVYVRGEVAASFLTKSEAEAFAAKQTHYPTLEETLITDNQEDVTNGIRD' A
#
# COMPACT_ATOMS: atom_id res chain seq x y z
N MET A 1 7.86 -8.91 -5.88
CA MET A 1 7.12 -10.18 -5.96
C MET A 1 6.74 -10.61 -4.55
N VAL A 2 5.46 -10.84 -4.29
CA VAL A 2 4.96 -11.34 -2.99
C VAL A 2 4.76 -12.85 -3.10
N LYS A 3 5.12 -13.62 -2.06
CA LYS A 3 4.90 -15.06 -1.98
C LYS A 3 4.28 -15.41 -0.63
N ILE A 4 3.42 -16.41 -0.57
CA ILE A 4 2.84 -16.92 0.68
C ILE A 4 3.31 -18.37 0.84
N LYS A 5 3.77 -18.75 2.02
CA LYS A 5 4.13 -20.13 2.38
C LYS A 5 3.45 -20.52 3.68
N GLU A 6 3.10 -21.80 3.81
CA GLU A 6 2.60 -22.35 5.07
C GLU A 6 3.78 -22.98 5.84
N GLU A 7 4.01 -22.52 7.07
CA GLU A 7 5.08 -22.96 7.95
C GLU A 7 4.53 -23.11 9.38
N ASN A 8 4.70 -24.29 9.98
CA ASN A 8 4.22 -24.60 11.33
C ASN A 8 2.73 -24.26 11.58
N GLY A 9 1.87 -24.47 10.58
CA GLY A 9 0.43 -24.17 10.66
C GLY A 9 0.09 -22.68 10.55
N GLN A 10 1.04 -21.84 10.12
CA GLN A 10 0.83 -20.41 9.85
C GLN A 10 1.18 -20.08 8.40
N PHE A 11 0.47 -19.12 7.83
CA PHE A 11 0.70 -18.57 6.50
C PHE A 11 1.62 -17.36 6.58
N VAL A 12 2.88 -17.55 6.19
CA VAL A 12 3.94 -16.53 6.17
C VAL A 12 3.98 -15.85 4.80
N VAL A 13 3.82 -14.53 4.80
CA VAL A 13 3.91 -13.68 3.61
C VAL A 13 5.33 -13.15 3.46
N TYR A 14 5.94 -13.42 2.32
CA TYR A 14 7.26 -12.97 1.92
C TYR A 14 7.13 -11.82 0.91
N VAL A 15 7.69 -10.66 1.23
CA VAL A 15 7.76 -9.51 0.33
C VAL A 15 9.23 -9.27 -0.03
N ARG A 16 9.55 -9.28 -1.33
CA ARG A 16 10.93 -9.10 -1.84
C ARG A 16 11.96 -10.12 -1.28
N GLY A 17 11.49 -11.26 -0.78
CA GLY A 17 12.34 -12.32 -0.23
C GLY A 17 12.48 -12.32 1.29
N GLU A 18 11.93 -11.31 1.97
CA GLU A 18 11.92 -11.20 3.43
C GLU A 18 10.54 -11.51 4.02
N VAL A 19 10.49 -12.00 5.25
CA VAL A 19 9.24 -12.24 5.97
C VAL A 19 8.61 -10.90 6.33
N ALA A 20 7.43 -10.63 5.78
CA ALA A 20 6.68 -9.39 6.02
C ALA A 20 5.64 -9.55 7.13
N ALA A 21 4.95 -10.70 7.16
CA ALA A 21 3.90 -11.00 8.14
C ALA A 21 3.60 -12.50 8.19
N SER A 22 2.99 -12.96 9.28
CA SER A 22 2.48 -14.33 9.44
C SER A 22 1.05 -14.31 9.94
N PHE A 23 0.20 -15.17 9.38
CA PHE A 23 -1.23 -15.24 9.68
C PHE A 23 -1.65 -16.67 10.00
N LEU A 24 -2.72 -16.84 10.77
CA LEU A 24 -3.27 -18.17 11.06
C LEU A 24 -4.11 -18.72 9.90
N THR A 25 -4.65 -17.84 9.06
CA THR A 25 -5.51 -18.24 7.95
C THR A 25 -4.95 -17.78 6.61
N LYS A 26 -5.19 -18.60 5.58
CA LYS A 26 -4.77 -18.29 4.20
C LYS A 26 -5.41 -16.99 3.69
N SER A 27 -6.69 -16.78 3.99
CA SER A 27 -7.43 -15.60 3.53
C SER A 27 -6.87 -14.29 4.08
N GLU A 28 -6.40 -14.26 5.32
CA GLU A 28 -5.72 -13.09 5.89
C GLU A 28 -4.37 -12.82 5.20
N ALA A 29 -3.59 -13.88 4.97
CA ALA A 29 -2.33 -13.78 4.24
C ALA A 29 -2.52 -13.29 2.79
N GLU A 30 -3.57 -13.77 2.11
CA GLU A 30 -3.94 -13.34 0.75
C GLU A 30 -4.42 -11.89 0.73
N ALA A 31 -5.24 -11.46 1.69
CA ALA A 31 -5.67 -10.06 1.80
C ALA A 31 -4.49 -9.11 2.06
N PHE A 32 -3.53 -9.52 2.89
CA PHE A 32 -2.30 -8.76 3.13
C PHE A 32 -1.42 -8.71 1.87
N ALA A 33 -1.20 -9.85 1.20
CA ALA A 33 -0.43 -9.92 -0.04
C ALA A 33 -1.06 -9.08 -1.15
N ALA A 34 -2.39 -9.11 -1.28
CA ALA A 34 -3.15 -8.30 -2.23
C ALA A 34 -2.93 -6.81 -1.98
N LYS A 35 -3.00 -6.35 -0.72
CA LYS A 35 -2.67 -4.97 -0.36
C LYS A 35 -1.23 -4.61 -0.74
N GLN A 36 -0.26 -5.48 -0.48
CA GLN A 36 1.15 -5.23 -0.84
C GLN A 36 1.39 -5.14 -2.35
N THR A 37 0.59 -5.83 -3.18
CA THR A 37 0.63 -5.69 -4.64
C THR A 37 -0.20 -4.53 -5.17
N HIS A 38 -1.20 -4.07 -4.41
CA HIS A 38 -2.15 -3.03 -4.81
C HIS A 38 -1.85 -1.66 -4.18
N TYR A 39 -0.78 -1.54 -3.40
CA TYR A 39 -0.07 -0.29 -3.25
C TYR A 39 0.89 -0.18 -4.44
N PRO A 40 0.50 0.41 -5.58
CA PRO A 40 1.48 1.19 -6.29
C PRO A 40 1.99 2.21 -5.26
N THR A 41 3.30 2.42 -5.23
CA THR A 41 3.89 3.70 -4.89
C THR A 41 2.84 4.77 -4.56
N LEU A 42 2.74 5.18 -3.30
CA LEU A 42 2.17 6.48 -2.90
C LEU A 42 3.05 7.63 -3.47
N GLU A 43 3.38 7.51 -4.75
CA GLU A 43 3.79 8.54 -5.70
C GLU A 43 2.61 8.82 -6.65
N GLU A 44 1.39 8.44 -6.30
CA GLU A 44 0.29 9.36 -6.56
C GLU A 44 0.40 10.45 -5.49
N THR A 45 1.39 11.32 -5.71
CA THR A 45 1.43 12.66 -5.17
C THR A 45 -0.01 13.16 -5.20
N LEU A 46 -0.52 13.63 -4.07
CA LEU A 46 -1.75 14.43 -4.04
C LEU A 46 -1.59 15.56 -5.08
N ILE A 47 -2.17 15.40 -6.27
CA ILE A 47 -2.38 16.47 -7.22
C ILE A 47 -3.88 16.63 -7.41
N THR A 48 -4.57 16.83 -6.30
CA THR A 48 -5.89 17.46 -6.20
C THR A 48 -5.91 17.99 -4.77
N ASP A 49 -5.94 19.28 -4.50
CA ASP A 49 -6.84 20.28 -5.05
C ASP A 49 -6.34 21.66 -4.58
N ASN A 50 -6.36 22.64 -5.49
CA ASN A 50 -6.67 24.04 -5.23
C ASN A 50 -6.45 24.81 -6.54
N GLN A 51 -7.29 24.51 -7.55
CA GLN A 51 -7.77 25.61 -8.38
C GLN A 51 -8.89 26.27 -7.58
N GLU A 52 -8.62 27.36 -6.89
CA GLU A 52 -9.60 28.44 -6.81
C GLU A 52 -8.91 29.79 -6.57
N ASP A 53 -9.27 30.69 -7.46
CA ASP A 53 -8.93 32.09 -7.60
C ASP A 53 -8.98 32.87 -6.26
N VAL A 54 -7.86 33.45 -5.86
CA VAL A 54 -7.85 34.64 -4.99
C VAL A 54 -7.33 35.82 -5.78
N THR A 55 -8.23 36.42 -6.55
CA THR A 55 -8.17 37.84 -6.89
C THR A 55 -8.06 38.65 -5.59
N ASN A 56 -6.85 39.04 -5.16
CA ASN A 56 -6.68 40.28 -4.42
C ASN A 56 -5.23 40.78 -4.33
N GLY A 57 -4.97 41.97 -4.88
CA GLY A 57 -4.06 42.93 -4.25
C GLY A 57 -2.69 43.17 -4.89
N ILE A 58 -2.66 43.87 -6.03
CA ILE A 58 -1.62 44.89 -6.25
C ILE A 58 -2.33 46.20 -6.55
N ARG A 59 -2.31 47.07 -5.53
CA ARG A 59 -2.58 48.50 -5.62
C ARG A 59 -1.65 49.11 -6.67
N ASP A 60 -2.21 49.90 -7.58
CA ASP A 60 -1.60 51.14 -8.06
C ASP A 60 -2.71 52.21 -8.11
#